data_AF-A0A1F4C6R5-F1
#
_entry.id   AF-A0A1F4C6R5-F1
#
_cell.length_a   1.000
_cell.length_b   1.000
_cell.length_c   1.000
_cell.angle_alpha   90.00
_cell.angle_beta   90.00
_cell.angle_gamma   90.00
#
_symmetry.space_group_name_H-M   'P 1'
#
loop_
_entity.id
_entity.type
_entity.pdbx_description
1 polymer ?
#
loop_
_entity_poly.entity_id
_entity_poly.type
_entity_poly.pdbx_seq_one_letter_code
_entity_poly.pdbx_strand_id
1 'polypeptide(L)' 'MAEVLAPLAGKILAVLVEPGAKVEEDDELVVIEALKMENTVYAPSGGTVKEIKVKVGDSVEDEDLLLVLE' A
#
# COMPACT_ATOMS: atom_id res chain seq x y z
N MET A 1 -9.34 12.26 1.30
CA MET A 1 -9.23 11.13 0.36
C MET A 1 -7.89 11.20 -0.34
N ALA A 2 -6.90 10.59 0.30
CA ALA A 2 -5.57 10.42 -0.27
C ALA A 2 -5.49 9.02 -0.87
N GLU A 3 -5.05 8.94 -2.13
CA GLU A 3 -4.84 7.66 -2.83
C GLU A 3 -3.39 7.27 -2.67
N VAL A 4 -3.15 6.03 -2.22
CA VAL A 4 -1.81 5.47 -2.13
C VAL A 4 -1.60 4.58 -3.34
N LEU A 5 -0.68 5.02 -4.20
CA LEU A 5 -0.35 4.34 -5.45
C LEU A 5 0.91 3.50 -5.29
N ALA A 6 1.05 2.48 -6.12
CA ALA A 6 2.26 1.68 -6.21
C ALA A 6 3.41 2.55 -6.76
N PRO A 7 4.55 2.64 -6.04
CA PRO A 7 5.69 3.43 -6.51
C PRO A 7 6.51 2.73 -7.61
N LEU A 8 6.21 1.46 -7.86
CA LEU A 8 6.89 0.60 -8.81
C LEU A 8 6.07 -0.68 -9.05
N ALA A 9 6.22 -1.26 -10.24
CA ALA A 9 5.63 -2.54 -10.58
C ALA A 9 6.26 -3.70 -9.79
N GLY A 10 5.44 -4.61 -9.30
CA GLY A 10 5.90 -5.73 -8.48
C GLY A 10 4.79 -6.65 -8.00
N LYS A 11 5.06 -7.41 -6.95
CA LYS A 11 4.10 -8.34 -6.36
C LYS A 11 3.87 -8.00 -4.89
N ILE A 12 2.62 -7.96 -4.45
CA ILE A 12 2.28 -7.73 -3.05
C ILE A 12 2.72 -8.92 -2.21
N LEU A 13 3.67 -8.70 -1.31
CA LEU A 13 4.13 -9.68 -0.32
C LEU A 13 3.30 -9.64 0.96
N ALA A 14 2.95 -8.44 1.42
CA ALA A 14 2.20 -8.25 2.65
C ALA A 14 1.33 -6.99 2.55
N VAL A 15 0.15 -7.05 3.16
CA VAL A 15 -0.69 -5.88 3.44
C VAL A 15 -0.70 -5.76 4.96
N LEU A 16 -0.18 -4.65 5.48
CA LEU A 16 0.08 -4.45 6.91
C LEU A 16 -1.07 -3.72 7.62
N VAL A 17 -2.07 -3.28 6.86
CA VAL A 17 -3.23 -2.52 7.35
C VAL A 17 -4.54 -3.16 6.93
N GLU A 18 -5.62 -2.77 7.61
CA GLU A 18 -6.99 -3.25 7.34
C GLU A 18 -7.94 -2.06 7.14
N PRO A 19 -9.06 -2.22 6.41
CA PRO A 19 -10.07 -1.18 6.31
C PRO A 19 -10.60 -0.77 7.70
N GLY A 20 -10.59 0.52 7.99
CA GLY A 20 -10.93 1.11 9.28
C GLY A 20 -9.75 1.32 10.22
N ALA A 21 -8.53 0.86 9.86
CA ALA A 21 -7.33 1.11 10.64
C ALA A 21 -6.94 2.60 10.57
N LYS A 22 -6.48 3.15 11.70
CA LYS A 22 -5.83 4.46 11.73
C LYS A 22 -4.34 4.28 11.46
N VAL A 23 -3.80 5.15 10.61
CA VAL A 23 -2.38 5.19 10.24
C VAL A 23 -1.84 6.61 10.46
N GLU A 24 -0.57 6.72 10.77
CA GLU A 24 0.17 7.98 10.86
C GLU A 24 1.01 8.21 9.59
N GLU A 25 1.60 9.40 9.43
CA GLU A 25 2.58 9.63 8.38
C GLU A 25 3.77 8.68 8.58
N ASP A 26 4.32 8.16 7.48
CA ASP A 26 5.41 7.16 7.46
C ASP A 26 5.05 5.78 8.05
N ASP A 27 3.78 5.50 8.35
CA ASP A 27 3.36 4.13 8.73
C ASP A 27 3.46 3.16 7.54
N GLU A 28 3.86 1.92 7.82
CA GLU A 28 4.00 0.86 6.82
C GLU A 28 2.63 0.34 6.38
N LEU A 29 2.33 0.41 5.09
CA LEU A 29 1.03 0.04 4.55
C LEU A 29 1.06 -1.33 3.85
N VAL A 30 2.00 -1.49 2.92
CA VAL A 30 2.08 -2.63 2.00
C VAL A 30 3.54 -2.93 1.70
N VAL A 31 3.89 -4.19 1.51
CA VAL A 31 5.23 -4.61 1.06
C VAL A 31 5.13 -5.18 -0.35
N ILE A 32 5.95 -4.66 -1.26
CA ILE A 32 6.03 -5.05 -2.67
C ILE A 32 7.37 -5.71 -2.95
N GLU A 33 7.37 -6.92 -3.53
CA GLU A 33 8.56 -7.53 -4.11
C GLU A 33 8.73 -7.07 -5.55
N ALA A 34 9.89 -6.48 -5.83
CA ALA A 34 10.30 -6.15 -7.19
C ALA A 34 11.78 -6.49 -7.38
N LEU A 35 12.10 -7.18 -8.47
CA LEU A 35 13.49 -7.55 -8.83
C LEU A 35 14.28 -8.24 -7.69
N LYS A 36 13.60 -9.08 -6.89
CA LYS A 36 14.14 -9.76 -5.69
C LYS A 36 14.50 -8.85 -4.52
N MET A 37 13.98 -7.62 -4.51
CA MET A 37 14.06 -6.70 -3.38
C MET A 37 12.66 -6.38 -2.86
N GLU A 38 12.55 -6.27 -1.55
CA GLU A 38 11.33 -5.87 -0.85
C GLU A 38 11.31 -4.34 -0.75
N ASN A 39 10.19 -3.74 -1.13
CA ASN A 39 9.97 -2.31 -1.07
C ASN A 39 8.70 -2.06 -0.25
N THR A 40 8.86 -1.39 0.88
CA THR A 40 7.73 -1.01 1.72
C THR A 40 7.12 0.30 1.22
N VAL A 41 5.80 0.33 1.11
CA VAL A 41 5.01 1.51 0.81
C VAL A 41 4.54 2.12 2.12
N TYR A 42 4.81 3.41 2.29
CA TYR A 42 4.52 4.16 3.50
C TYR A 42 3.32 5.09 3.29
N ALA A 43 2.63 5.43 4.38
CA ALA A 43 1.54 6.37 4.35
C ALA A 43 2.05 7.80 4.08
N PRO A 44 1.51 8.49 3.06
CA PRO A 44 1.94 9.86 2.72
C PRO A 44 1.48 10.90 3.75
N SER A 45 0.53 10.53 4.62
CA SER A 45 0.00 11.36 5.69
C SER A 45 -0.83 10.49 6.63
N GLY A 46 -1.02 10.93 7.88
CA GLY A 46 -1.93 10.26 8.80
C GLY A 46 -3.40 10.32 8.36
N GLY A 47 -4.14 9.26 8.62
CA GLY A 47 -5.53 9.11 8.17
C GLY A 47 -6.18 7.80 8.63
N THR A 48 -7.35 7.48 8.06
CA THR A 48 -8.01 6.18 8.27
C THR A 48 -8.10 5.43 6.95
N VAL A 49 -7.70 4.15 6.94
CA VAL A 49 -7.78 3.29 5.76
C VAL A 49 -9.25 3.08 5.39
N LYS A 50 -9.65 3.59 4.23
CA LYS A 50 -11.02 3.48 3.74
C LYS A 50 -11.26 2.16 3.03
N GLU A 51 -10.36 1.84 2.11
CA GLU A 51 -10.50 0.70 1.22
C GLU A 51 -9.11 0.23 0.77
N ILE A 52 -8.95 -1.09 0.68
CA ILE A 52 -7.73 -1.72 0.16
C ILE A 52 -8.11 -2.42 -1.14
N LYS A 53 -7.41 -2.08 -2.23
CA LYS A 53 -7.69 -2.59 -3.59
C LYS A 53 -6.86 -3.81 -3.96
N VAL A 54 -5.85 -4.14 -3.15
CA VAL A 54 -4.89 -5.21 -3.43
C VAL A 54 -4.89 -6.27 -2.33
N LYS A 55 -4.38 -7.47 -2.66
CA LYS A 55 -4.20 -8.57 -1.71
C LYS A 55 -2.80 -9.16 -1.84
N VAL A 56 -2.37 -9.84 -0.79
CA VAL A 56 -1.12 -10.62 -0.82
C VAL A 56 -1.17 -11.63 -1.96
N GLY A 57 -0.13 -11.59 -2.80
CA GLY A 57 -0.02 -12.41 -4.01
C GLY A 57 -0.35 -11.68 -5.30
N ASP A 58 -1.04 -10.53 -5.24
CA ASP A 58 -1.40 -9.77 -6.44
C ASP A 58 -0.18 -9.14 -7.10
N SER A 59 -0.21 -9.04 -8.43
CA SER A 59 0.75 -8.26 -9.20
C SER A 59 0.19 -6.87 -9.45
N VAL A 60 1.00 -5.85 -9.23
CA VAL A 60 0.67 -4.43 -9.43
C VAL A 60 1.67 -3.81 -10.41
N GLU A 61 1.22 -2.84 -11.18
CA GLU A 61 2.05 -2.01 -12.04
C GLU A 61 2.45 -0.70 -11.33
N ASP A 62 3.28 0.10 -11.99
CA ASP A 62 3.57 1.47 -11.54
C ASP A 62 2.29 2.31 -11.53
N GLU A 63 2.13 3.16 -10.52
CA GLU A 63 0.95 4.01 -10.31
C GLU A 63 -0.38 3.27 -10.04
N ASP A 64 -0.37 1.94 -9.86
CA ASP A 64 -1.57 1.18 -9.52
C ASP A 64 -2.11 1.57 -8.14
N LEU A 65 -3.43 1.71 -8.02
CA LEU A 65 -4.08 2.05 -6.77
C LEU A 65 -4.00 0.90 -5.76
N LEU A 66 -3.27 1.10 -4.67
CA LEU A 66 -3.11 0.11 -3.60
C LEU A 66 -4.24 0.21 -2.57
N LEU A 67 -4.45 1.42 -2.04
CA LEU A 67 -5.46 1.71 -1.02
C LEU A 67 -5.85 3.19 -1.01
N VAL A 68 -6.96 3.49 -0.34
CA VAL A 68 -7.47 4.84 -0.15
C VAL A 68 -7.50 5.18 1.34
N LEU A 69 -6.96 6.34 1.70
CA LEU A 69 -7.04 6.93 3.03
C LEU A 69 -8.12 8.02 3.04
N GLU A 70 -8.90 8.15 4.11
CA GLU A 70 -9.79 9.31 4.32
C GLU A 70 -9.06 10.55 4.82
#